data_AF-A0A2A2H4B4-F1
#
_entry.id   AF-A0A2A2H4B4-F1
#
_cell.length_a   1.000
_cell.length_b   1.000
_cell.length_c   1.000
_cell.angle_alpha   90.00
_cell.angle_beta   90.00
_cell.angle_gamma   90.00
#
_symmetry.space_group_name_H-M   'P 1'
#
loop_
_entity.id
_entity.type
_entity.pdbx_description
1 polymer ?
#
loop_
_entity_poly.entity_id
_entity_poly.type
_entity_poly.pdbx_seq_one_letter_code
_entity_poly.pdbx_strand_id
1 'polypeptide(L)'
;MKCLKTASILILAVFSLSMVSGVFAADRCILPVKEEKKLTVNVNEKFNITLESNPSTGYKWISEFDSNSLKLVNETYIPDMPIRCGSGGYQIFTFKALKTGKTDLTMKYIMPWENCLPAKEIIYHINIVN
;
A
#
# COMPACT_ATOMS: atom_id res chain seq x y z
N MET A 1 38.55 -66.23 24.15
CA MET A 1 39.35 -65.38 23.23
C MET A 1 38.93 -65.64 21.80
N LYS A 2 38.86 -64.57 21.00
CA LYS A 2 38.29 -64.42 19.64
C LYS A 2 36.78 -64.13 19.62
N CYS A 3 36.24 -63.21 18.84
CA CYS A 3 36.69 -61.87 18.42
C CYS A 3 35.41 -61.20 17.90
N LEU A 4 35.20 -59.96 18.33
CA LEU A 4 34.12 -59.05 17.98
C LEU A 4 34.00 -58.87 16.45
N LYS A 5 32.78 -58.98 15.89
CA LYS A 5 32.43 -58.28 14.64
C LYS A 5 31.06 -57.63 14.78
N THR A 6 31.13 -56.32 14.71
CA THR A 6 30.08 -55.29 14.76
C THR A 6 28.98 -55.53 13.73
N ALA A 7 27.73 -55.66 14.19
CA ALA A 7 26.56 -55.51 13.33
C ALA A 7 26.22 -54.01 13.27
N SER A 8 26.77 -53.33 12.27
CA SER A 8 26.45 -51.93 11.97
C SER A 8 24.97 -51.82 11.61
N ILE A 9 24.30 -50.96 12.36
CA ILE A 9 22.88 -50.61 12.25
C ILE A 9 22.65 -49.89 10.91
N LEU A 10 21.97 -50.57 9.99
CA LEU A 10 21.45 -50.01 8.74
C LEU A 10 20.24 -49.12 9.06
N ILE A 11 20.47 -47.85 9.42
CA ILE A 11 19.44 -46.80 9.35
C ILE A 11 19.52 -46.20 7.95
N LEU A 12 18.82 -46.81 7.01
CA LEU A 12 18.43 -46.17 5.75
C LEU A 12 16.95 -45.79 5.85
N ALA A 13 16.67 -44.79 6.71
CA ALA A 13 15.41 -44.07 6.65
C ALA A 13 15.52 -43.07 5.50
N VAL A 14 15.18 -43.55 4.30
CA VAL A 14 14.94 -42.72 3.12
C VAL A 14 13.66 -41.92 3.38
N PHE A 15 13.77 -40.84 4.16
CA PHE A 15 12.71 -39.85 4.31
C PHE A 15 12.75 -38.92 3.11
N SER A 16 12.22 -39.47 2.03
CA SER A 16 11.82 -38.79 0.80
C SER A 16 10.61 -37.90 1.09
N LEU A 17 10.79 -36.82 1.87
CA LEU A 17 9.82 -35.72 1.89
C LEU A 17 10.28 -34.65 0.91
N SER A 18 9.79 -34.86 -0.32
CA SER A 18 9.33 -33.83 -1.25
C SER A 18 9.93 -32.44 -1.08
N MET A 19 10.75 -32.04 -2.07
CA MET A 19 10.88 -30.63 -2.44
C MET A 19 9.47 -30.01 -2.45
N VAL A 20 9.20 -29.08 -1.53
CA VAL A 20 8.15 -28.10 -1.74
C VAL A 20 8.64 -27.25 -2.91
N SER A 21 8.19 -27.58 -4.10
CA SER A 21 8.16 -26.68 -5.24
C SER A 21 7.24 -25.52 -4.86
N GLY A 22 7.79 -24.57 -4.10
CA GLY A 22 7.22 -23.26 -3.92
C GLY A 22 7.28 -22.54 -5.27
N VAL A 23 6.38 -22.89 -6.18
CA VAL A 23 5.96 -21.97 -7.22
C VAL A 23 5.11 -20.93 -6.49
N PHE A 24 5.78 -20.00 -5.82
CA PHE A 24 5.17 -18.68 -5.70
C PHE A 24 5.28 -18.11 -7.11
N ALA A 25 4.18 -18.18 -7.85
CA ALA A 25 3.86 -17.11 -8.78
C ALA A 25 3.73 -15.83 -7.95
N ALA A 26 4.86 -15.31 -7.46
CA ALA A 26 4.97 -13.91 -7.15
C ALA A 26 4.94 -13.24 -8.51
N ASP A 27 3.70 -13.02 -8.99
CA ASP A 27 3.38 -12.06 -10.02
C ASP A 27 4.22 -10.80 -9.79
N ARG A 28 4.63 -10.17 -10.88
CA ARG A 28 5.62 -9.08 -10.96
C ARG A 28 5.17 -7.76 -10.30
N CYS A 29 4.50 -7.81 -9.16
CA CYS A 29 4.09 -6.64 -8.40
C CYS A 29 5.20 -6.28 -7.40
N ILE A 30 5.65 -5.03 -7.46
CA ILE A 30 6.58 -4.47 -6.48
C ILE A 30 5.82 -4.26 -5.17
N LEU A 31 6.46 -4.53 -4.03
CA LEU A 31 5.87 -4.23 -2.73
C LEU A 31 5.68 -2.72 -2.55
N PRO A 32 4.55 -2.28 -1.98
CA PRO A 32 4.27 -0.86 -1.81
C PRO A 32 5.35 -0.20 -0.95
N VAL A 33 5.83 0.97 -1.39
CA VAL A 33 6.50 1.90 -0.49
C VAL A 33 5.45 2.43 0.48
N LYS A 34 5.57 2.06 1.77
CA LYS A 34 4.60 2.45 2.80
C LYS A 34 5.12 3.66 3.60
N GLU A 35 4.25 4.64 3.79
CA GLU A 35 4.51 5.86 4.56
C GLU A 35 3.35 6.11 5.54
N GLU A 36 3.64 6.56 6.76
CA GLU A 36 2.64 6.84 7.78
C GLU A 36 2.80 8.29 8.27
N LYS A 37 1.68 9.02 8.36
CA LYS A 37 1.62 10.44 8.73
C LYS A 37 0.58 10.66 9.80
N LYS A 38 0.76 11.70 10.60
CA LYS A 38 -0.22 12.15 11.59
C LYS A 38 -0.76 13.52 11.17
N LEU A 39 -2.06 13.70 11.28
CA LEU A 39 -2.74 14.95 10.97
C LEU A 39 -3.77 15.25 12.06
N THR A 40 -3.86 16.51 12.48
CA THR A 40 -4.93 16.97 13.39
C THR A 40 -5.73 18.03 12.68
N VAL A 41 -7.06 17.90 12.71
CA VAL A 41 -8.03 18.81 12.06
C VAL A 41 -9.20 19.05 12.99
N ASN A 42 -9.87 20.18 12.84
CA ASN A 42 -11.09 20.47 13.59
C ASN A 42 -12.31 19.84 12.90
N VAL A 43 -13.35 19.55 13.68
CA VAL A 43 -14.63 19.10 13.15
C VAL A 43 -15.21 20.17 12.21
N ASN A 44 -15.82 19.75 11.11
CA ASN A 44 -16.27 20.58 9.99
C ASN A 44 -15.18 21.30 9.18
N GLU A 45 -13.91 21.19 9.54
CA GLU A 45 -12.79 21.73 8.77
C GLU A 45 -12.64 20.99 7.44
N LYS A 46 -12.27 21.75 6.40
CA LYS A 46 -11.80 21.18 5.14
C LYS A 46 -10.27 21.15 5.12
N PHE A 47 -9.69 20.04 4.68
CA PHE A 47 -8.25 19.90 4.53
C PHE A 47 -7.91 19.23 3.21
N ASN A 48 -6.71 19.50 2.69
CA ASN A 48 -6.24 18.98 1.41
C ASN A 48 -5.12 17.96 1.61
N ILE A 49 -5.19 16.86 0.87
CA ILE A 49 -4.07 15.96 0.64
C ILE A 49 -3.58 16.19 -0.80
N THR A 50 -2.37 16.70 -0.93
CA THR A 50 -1.73 17.00 -2.22
C THR A 50 -0.60 16.02 -2.45
N LEU A 51 -0.69 15.24 -3.54
CA LEU A 51 0.25 14.18 -3.84
C LEU A 51 0.77 14.34 -5.27
N GLU A 52 2.09 14.22 -5.43
CA GLU A 52 2.70 14.14 -6.76
C GLU A 52 2.10 12.97 -7.53
N SER A 53 1.74 13.21 -8.79
CA SER A 53 1.08 12.26 -9.65
C SER A 53 1.51 12.48 -11.10
N ASN A 54 1.71 11.40 -11.83
CA ASN A 54 1.95 11.46 -13.25
C ASN A 54 0.95 10.56 -14.01
N PRO A 55 -0.21 11.10 -14.41
CA PRO A 55 -1.25 10.35 -15.12
C PRO A 55 -0.76 9.72 -16.44
N SER A 56 0.29 10.25 -17.08
CA SER A 56 0.81 9.68 -18.33
C SER A 56 1.46 8.31 -18.16
N THR A 57 1.79 7.93 -16.93
CA THR A 57 2.31 6.59 -16.58
C THR A 57 1.20 5.55 -16.40
N GLY A 58 -0.07 5.99 -16.38
CA GLY A 58 -1.23 5.16 -16.09
C GLY A 58 -1.52 4.95 -14.60
N TYR A 59 -0.66 5.44 -13.73
CA TYR A 59 -0.93 5.45 -12.30
C TYR A 59 -1.85 6.61 -11.89
N LYS A 60 -2.62 6.38 -10.84
CA LYS A 60 -3.38 7.41 -10.13
C LYS A 60 -3.45 7.11 -8.63
N TRP A 61 -3.55 8.16 -7.84
CA TRP A 61 -3.94 8.07 -6.44
C TRP A 61 -5.44 7.75 -6.32
N ILE A 62 -5.77 6.90 -5.37
CA ILE A 62 -7.11 6.68 -4.84
C ILE A 62 -7.09 6.83 -3.31
N SER A 63 -8.24 7.15 -2.73
CA SER A 63 -8.40 7.29 -1.28
C SER A 63 -9.37 6.26 -0.72
N GLU A 64 -8.99 5.65 0.40
CA GLU A 64 -9.83 4.78 1.23
C GLU A 64 -9.99 5.42 2.61
N PHE A 65 -11.23 5.59 3.07
CA PHE A 65 -11.53 6.28 4.33
C PHE A 65 -12.90 5.87 4.88
N ASP A 66 -13.09 6.07 6.19
CA ASP A 66 -14.40 5.91 6.82
C ASP A 66 -15.30 7.12 6.52
N SER A 67 -16.36 6.87 5.73
CA SER A 67 -17.35 7.89 5.34
C SER A 67 -18.16 8.48 6.50
N ASN A 68 -18.18 7.85 7.68
CA ASN A 68 -18.79 8.43 8.89
C ASN A 68 -17.91 9.50 9.55
N SER A 69 -16.59 9.43 9.31
CA SER A 69 -15.61 10.31 9.92
C SER A 69 -15.14 11.42 8.96
N LEU A 70 -15.05 11.11 7.66
CA LEU A 70 -14.57 12.01 6.62
C LEU A 70 -15.51 12.02 5.40
N LYS A 71 -15.56 13.15 4.69
CA LYS A 71 -16.21 13.27 3.38
C LYS A 71 -15.22 13.78 2.35
N LEU A 72 -15.04 13.06 1.25
CA LEU A 72 -14.37 13.60 0.06
C LEU A 72 -15.27 14.66 -0.59
N VAL A 73 -14.80 15.91 -0.61
CA VAL A 73 -15.50 17.07 -1.15
C VAL A 73 -15.13 17.31 -2.61
N ASN A 74 -13.85 17.11 -2.96
CA ASN A 74 -13.35 17.32 -4.31
C ASN A 74 -12.09 16.46 -4.56
N GLU A 75 -11.89 16.06 -5.81
CA GLU A 75 -10.65 15.48 -6.32
C GLU A 75 -10.31 16.18 -7.63
N THR A 76 -9.11 16.73 -7.74
CA THR A 76 -8.64 17.40 -8.97
C THR A 76 -7.19 17.06 -9.27
N TYR A 77 -6.81 17.12 -10.53
CA TYR A 77 -5.42 17.05 -10.96
C TYR A 77 -4.96 18.41 -11.50
N ILE A 78 -3.76 18.83 -11.11
CA ILE A 78 -3.11 20.06 -11.59
C ILE A 78 -1.76 19.66 -12.21
N PRO A 79 -1.55 19.82 -13.53
CA PRO A 79 -0.28 19.52 -14.16
C PRO A 79 0.79 20.55 -13.79
N ASP A 80 2.06 20.13 -13.80
CA ASP A 80 3.19 21.03 -13.66
C ASP A 80 3.31 21.97 -14.86
N MET A 81 3.75 23.20 -14.59
CA MET A 81 4.01 24.21 -15.62
C MET A 81 5.52 24.27 -15.96
N PRO A 82 5.89 24.38 -17.24
CA PRO A 82 5.02 24.37 -18.43
C PRO A 82 4.47 22.97 -18.74
N ILE A 83 3.24 22.92 -19.27
CA ILE A 83 2.60 21.67 -19.67
C ILE A 83 3.31 21.10 -20.91
N ARG A 84 3.84 19.89 -20.79
CA ARG A 84 4.52 19.15 -21.86
C ARG A 84 4.02 17.70 -21.90
N CYS A 85 4.30 17.00 -22.98
CA CYS A 85 4.00 15.57 -23.07
C CYS A 85 4.76 14.83 -21.95
N GLY A 86 4.02 14.05 -21.15
CA GLY A 86 4.56 13.33 -20.00
C GLY A 86 4.83 14.17 -18.75
N SER A 87 4.44 15.45 -18.74
CA SER A 87 4.51 16.28 -17.53
C SER A 87 3.72 15.63 -16.40
N GLY A 88 4.35 15.51 -15.25
CA GLY A 88 3.68 15.18 -14.00
C GLY A 88 2.84 16.36 -13.48
N GLY A 89 2.48 16.27 -12.22
CA GLY A 89 1.75 17.29 -11.50
C GLY A 89 1.29 16.77 -10.15
N TYR A 90 0.13 17.24 -9.70
CA TYR A 90 -0.41 16.92 -8.40
C TYR A 90 -1.86 16.48 -8.48
N GLN A 91 -2.20 15.38 -7.80
CA GLN A 91 -3.58 15.07 -7.44
C GLN A 91 -3.89 15.67 -6.06
N ILE A 92 -4.98 16.42 -5.98
CA ILE A 92 -5.42 17.13 -4.80
C ILE A 92 -6.78 16.60 -4.38
N PHE A 93 -6.84 16.06 -3.17
CA PHE A 93 -8.06 15.56 -2.54
C PHE A 93 -8.46 16.51 -1.43
N THR A 94 -9.64 17.11 -1.51
CA THR A 94 -10.21 17.95 -0.46
C THR A 94 -11.19 17.13 0.36
N PHE A 95 -10.89 16.96 1.65
CA PHE A 95 -11.77 16.28 2.59
C PHE A 95 -12.45 17.28 3.52
N LYS A 96 -13.58 16.88 4.10
CA LYS A 96 -14.21 17.54 5.24
C LYS A 96 -14.27 16.56 6.42
N ALA A 97 -13.78 16.99 7.59
CA ALA A 97 -13.92 16.23 8.82
C ALA A 97 -15.36 16.34 9.36
N LEU A 98 -16.00 15.20 9.65
CA LEU A 98 -17.42 15.15 10.00
C LEU A 98 -17.67 14.99 11.50
N LYS A 99 -16.83 14.20 12.18
CA LYS A 99 -17.05 13.78 13.56
C LYS A 99 -15.74 13.74 14.32
N THR A 100 -15.74 14.19 15.57
CA THR A 100 -14.57 14.08 16.46
C THR A 100 -14.18 12.63 16.72
N GLY A 101 -12.89 12.41 16.95
CA GLY A 101 -12.33 11.07 17.15
C GLY A 101 -11.09 10.84 16.30
N LYS A 102 -10.67 9.57 16.21
CA LYS A 102 -9.53 9.16 15.39
C LYS A 102 -10.03 8.33 14.21
N THR A 103 -9.44 8.53 13.05
CA THR A 103 -9.74 7.78 11.83
C THR A 103 -8.49 7.71 10.95
N ASP A 104 -8.44 6.73 10.05
CA ASP A 104 -7.36 6.60 9.08
C ASP A 104 -7.86 6.96 7.69
N LEU A 105 -7.02 7.69 6.95
CA LEU A 105 -7.17 7.94 5.51
C LEU A 105 -5.99 7.31 4.79
N THR A 106 -6.26 6.29 3.98
CA THR A 106 -5.24 5.58 3.21
C THR A 106 -5.25 6.05 1.76
N MET A 107 -4.12 6.54 1.28
CA MET A 107 -3.90 6.92 -0.11
C MET A 107 -3.09 5.84 -0.80
N LYS A 108 -3.56 5.34 -1.96
CA LYS A 108 -2.90 4.28 -2.73
C LYS A 108 -2.61 4.75 -4.15
N TYR A 109 -1.37 4.58 -4.62
CA TYR A 109 -0.96 4.89 -5.99
C TYR A 109 -0.98 3.62 -6.83
N ILE A 110 -1.98 3.49 -7.71
CA ILE A 110 -2.30 2.25 -8.43
C ILE A 110 -2.41 2.48 -9.94
N MET A 111 -2.23 1.41 -10.73
CA MET A 111 -2.75 1.33 -12.09
C MET A 111 -4.12 0.63 -12.05
N PRO A 112 -5.25 1.32 -12.33
CA PRO A 112 -6.59 0.79 -12.08
C PRO A 112 -6.95 -0.50 -12.84
N TRP A 113 -6.26 -0.78 -13.95
CA TRP A 113 -6.49 -1.95 -14.79
C TRP A 113 -5.56 -3.13 -14.47
N GLU A 114 -4.59 -2.95 -13.58
CA GLU A 114 -3.71 -4.05 -13.17
C GLU A 114 -4.17 -4.65 -11.84
N ASN A 115 -4.08 -5.98 -11.75
CA ASN A 115 -4.30 -6.68 -10.49
C ASN A 115 -2.98 -6.77 -9.70
N CYS A 116 -2.42 -5.62 -9.34
CA CYS A 116 -1.19 -5.51 -8.57
C CYS A 116 -1.38 -4.72 -7.28
N LEU A 117 -0.43 -4.91 -6.36
CA LEU A 117 -0.31 -4.06 -5.17
C LEU A 117 -0.06 -2.59 -5.58
N PRO A 118 -0.47 -1.61 -4.75
CA PRO A 118 -0.14 -0.22 -5.01
C PRO A 118 1.38 -0.03 -5.06
N ALA A 119 1.86 0.84 -5.94
CA ALA A 119 3.28 1.21 -5.98
C ALA A 119 3.69 2.01 -4.74
N LYS A 120 2.77 2.82 -4.21
CA LYS A 120 2.95 3.59 -2.98
C LYS A 120 1.67 3.61 -2.16
N GLU A 121 1.82 3.51 -0.84
CA GLU A 121 0.73 3.63 0.12
C GLU A 121 1.10 4.66 1.20
N ILE A 122 0.21 5.60 1.48
CA ILE A 122 0.38 6.60 2.54
C ILE A 122 -0.83 6.55 3.46
N ILE A 123 -0.62 6.25 4.73
CA ILE A 123 -1.66 6.25 5.75
C ILE A 123 -1.57 7.55 6.55
N TYR A 124 -2.66 8.31 6.59
CA TYR A 124 -2.83 9.47 7.45
C TYR A 124 -3.67 9.08 8.66
N HIS A 125 -3.03 9.04 9.83
CA HIS A 125 -3.71 8.93 11.12
C HIS A 125 -4.26 10.29 11.51
N ILE A 126 -5.56 10.48 11.31
CA ILE A 126 -6.26 11.75 11.49
C ILE A 126 -6.89 11.78 12.88
N ASN A 127 -6.55 12.81 13.65
CA ASN A 127 -7.19 13.15 14.91
C ASN A 127 -8.12 14.35 14.69
N ILE A 128 -9.42 14.13 14.80
CA ILE A 128 -10.46 15.14 14.63
C ILE A 128 -10.84 15.69 15.99
N VAL A 129 -10.55 16.97 16.22
CA VAL A 129 -10.82 17.70 17.47
C VAL A 129 -11.98 18.69 17.29
N ASN A 130 -12.46 19.30 18.38
CA ASN A 130 -13.49 20.34 18.33
C ASN A 130 -12.90 21.71 18.05
#